data_AF-A0A2R6HUJ9-F1
#
_entry.id   AF-A0A2R6HUJ9-F1
#
_cell.length_a   1.000
_cell.length_b   1.000
_cell.length_c   1.000
_cell.angle_alpha   90.00
_cell.angle_beta   90.00
_cell.angle_gamma   90.00
#
_symmetry.space_group_name_H-M   'P 1'
#
loop_
_entity.id
_entity.type
_entity.pdbx_description
1 polymer ?
#
loop_
_entity_poly.entity_id
_entity_poly.type
_entity_poly.pdbx_seq_one_letter_code
_entity_poly.pdbx_strand_id
1 'polypeptide(L)'
;MSSLESPDESDGEAEEDTVTITAGDREIDVSLPATASASEAAAITSAIGAHISDQQRAAAAAAASQSEPEHANEWVLEGRLNRFGKRRRPHRVKKGDEWKAAGRSLYR
;
A
#
# COMPACT_ATOMS: atom_id res chain seq x y z
N MET A 1 -14.53 11.59 -58.68
CA MET A 1 -14.86 10.31 -58.02
C MET A 1 -13.86 10.13 -56.90
N SER A 2 -14.25 10.45 -55.66
CA SER A 2 -13.45 10.14 -54.46
C SER A 2 -14.27 9.13 -53.67
N SER A 3 -13.81 7.88 -53.70
CA SER A 3 -14.35 6.82 -52.86
C SER A 3 -13.85 7.08 -51.44
N LEU A 4 -14.76 7.42 -50.53
CA LEU A 4 -14.51 7.31 -49.10
C LEU A 4 -14.72 5.84 -48.75
N GLU A 5 -13.64 5.08 -48.73
CA GLU A 5 -13.63 3.75 -48.13
C GLU A 5 -13.56 3.98 -46.61
N SER A 6 -14.70 3.83 -45.95
CA SER A 6 -14.77 3.77 -44.50
C SER A 6 -14.06 2.50 -44.04
N PRO A 7 -13.08 2.57 -43.12
CA PRO A 7 -12.57 1.36 -42.49
C PRO A 7 -13.71 0.75 -41.68
N ASP A 8 -14.03 -0.49 -42.04
CA ASP A 8 -14.85 -1.43 -41.28
C ASP A 8 -14.30 -1.49 -39.85
N GLU A 9 -14.98 -0.80 -38.92
CA GLU A 9 -14.79 -1.05 -37.49
C GLU A 9 -15.38 -2.42 -37.20
N SER A 10 -14.58 -3.44 -37.48
CA SER A 10 -14.78 -4.79 -36.98
C SER A 10 -14.65 -4.73 -35.45
N ASP A 11 -15.78 -4.51 -34.78
CA ASP A 11 -16.02 -4.92 -33.40
C ASP A 11 -15.91 -6.46 -33.35
N GLY A 12 -14.66 -6.94 -33.41
CA GLY A 12 -14.34 -8.30 -33.07
C GLY A 12 -14.41 -8.41 -31.56
N GLU A 13 -15.44 -9.09 -31.06
CA GLU A 13 -15.47 -9.62 -29.70
C GLU A 13 -14.15 -10.38 -29.50
N ALA A 14 -13.18 -9.75 -28.84
CA ALA A 14 -11.88 -10.33 -28.60
C ALA A 14 -12.10 -11.53 -27.68
N GLU A 15 -11.87 -12.74 -28.18
CA GLU A 15 -12.01 -13.95 -27.38
C GLU A 15 -11.00 -13.95 -26.23
N GLU A 16 -11.44 -13.51 -25.06
CA GLU A 16 -10.61 -13.42 -23.88
C GLU A 16 -10.21 -14.82 -23.38
N ASP A 17 -8.91 -15.06 -23.25
CA ASP A 17 -8.40 -16.32 -22.70
C ASP A 17 -8.24 -16.19 -21.20
N THR A 18 -8.86 -17.09 -20.43
CA THR A 18 -8.85 -17.01 -18.97
C THR A 18 -7.77 -17.95 -18.41
N VAL A 19 -6.84 -17.37 -17.67
CA VAL A 19 -5.75 -18.12 -17.02
C VAL A 19 -5.85 -17.96 -15.50
N THR A 20 -5.80 -19.08 -14.79
CA THR A 20 -5.75 -19.09 -13.33
C THR A 20 -4.31 -18.94 -12.82
N ILE A 21 -4.09 -17.96 -11.95
CA ILE A 21 -2.81 -17.68 -11.29
C ILE A 21 -2.90 -18.11 -9.82
N THR A 22 -1.92 -18.88 -9.35
CA THR A 22 -1.75 -19.19 -7.92
C THR A 22 -0.76 -18.21 -7.30
N ALA A 23 -1.21 -17.37 -6.37
CA ALA A 23 -0.40 -16.37 -5.68
C ALA A 23 -0.53 -16.54 -4.15
N GLY A 24 0.38 -17.32 -3.57
CA GLY A 24 0.28 -17.75 -2.16
C GLY A 24 -0.93 -18.68 -1.99
N ASP A 25 -1.82 -18.34 -1.06
CA ASP A 25 -3.04 -19.11 -0.77
C ASP A 25 -4.26 -18.68 -1.60
N ARG A 26 -4.06 -17.88 -2.66
CA ARG A 26 -5.13 -17.39 -3.54
C ARG A 26 -5.00 -17.96 -4.94
N GLU A 27 -6.14 -18.38 -5.49
CA GLU A 27 -6.33 -18.60 -6.92
C GLU A 27 -7.08 -17.41 -7.51
N ILE A 28 -6.62 -16.96 -8.67
CA ILE A 28 -7.13 -15.75 -9.32
C ILE A 28 -7.25 -16.01 -10.80
N ASP A 29 -8.47 -15.93 -11.30
CA ASP A 29 -8.74 -16.01 -12.72
C ASP A 29 -8.47 -14.64 -13.36
N VAL A 30 -7.56 -14.63 -14.33
CA VAL A 30 -7.17 -13.45 -15.08
C VAL A 30 -7.59 -13.64 -16.52
N SER A 31 -8.46 -12.74 -16.98
CA SER A 31 -8.75 -12.59 -18.39
C SER A 31 -7.56 -11.92 -19.09
N LEU A 32 -7.05 -12.57 -20.12
CA LEU A 32 -6.00 -12.08 -20.98
C LEU A 32 -6.57 -11.77 -22.37
N PRO A 33 -6.06 -10.73 -23.05
CA PRO A 33 -6.49 -10.44 -24.40
C PRO A 33 -6.11 -11.59 -25.34
N ALA A 34 -7.04 -11.97 -26.23
CA ALA A 34 -6.87 -13.01 -27.25
C ALA A 34 -5.58 -12.85 -28.07
N THR A 35 -5.16 -11.60 -28.25
CA THR A 35 -4.03 -11.21 -29.09
C THR A 35 -2.69 -11.31 -28.37
N ALA A 36 -2.68 -11.56 -27.04
CA ALA A 36 -1.43 -11.69 -26.31
C ALA A 36 -0.67 -12.92 -26.78
N SER A 37 0.57 -12.70 -27.20
CA SER A 37 1.51 -13.79 -27.40
C SER A 37 1.77 -14.53 -26.08
N ALA A 38 2.21 -15.78 -26.15
CA ALA A 38 2.57 -16.56 -24.97
C ALA A 38 3.59 -15.84 -24.06
N SER A 39 4.53 -15.09 -24.65
CA SER A 39 5.48 -14.27 -23.90
C SER A 39 4.84 -13.10 -23.17
N GLU A 40 3.88 -12.42 -23.79
CA GLU A 40 3.15 -11.30 -23.17
C GLU A 40 2.21 -11.81 -22.08
N ALA A 41 1.47 -12.89 -22.34
CA ALA A 41 0.66 -13.57 -21.35
C ALA A 41 1.48 -13.99 -20.12
N ALA A 42 2.67 -14.56 -20.33
CA ALA A 42 3.58 -14.92 -19.24
C ALA A 42 4.08 -13.68 -18.46
N ALA A 43 4.39 -12.58 -19.16
CA ALA A 43 4.81 -11.34 -18.52
C ALA A 43 3.71 -10.72 -17.66
N ILE A 44 2.47 -10.68 -18.17
CA ILE A 44 1.29 -10.17 -17.45
C ILE A 44 1.03 -11.03 -16.21
N THR A 45 0.93 -12.34 -16.38
CA THR A 45 0.70 -13.29 -15.28
C THR A 45 1.79 -13.21 -14.22
N SER A 46 3.06 -13.08 -14.62
CA SER A 46 4.18 -12.91 -13.71
C SER A 46 4.11 -11.58 -12.93
N ALA A 47 3.78 -10.47 -13.60
CA ALA A 47 3.65 -9.17 -12.95
C ALA A 47 2.52 -9.15 -11.91
N ILE A 48 1.36 -9.74 -12.25
CA ILE A 48 0.22 -9.85 -11.34
C ILE A 48 0.59 -10.72 -10.13
N GLY A 49 1.15 -11.91 -10.36
CA GLY A 49 1.57 -12.82 -9.27
C GLY A 49 2.62 -12.19 -8.34
N ALA A 50 3.58 -11.46 -8.90
CA ALA A 50 4.58 -10.73 -8.13
C ALA A 50 3.96 -9.62 -7.28
N HIS A 51 3.05 -8.81 -7.85
CA HIS A 51 2.38 -7.73 -7.13
C HIS A 51 1.56 -8.24 -5.94
N ILE A 52 0.82 -9.34 -6.13
CA ILE A 52 -0.03 -9.91 -5.09
C ILE A 52 0.82 -10.52 -3.97
N SER A 53 1.90 -11.21 -4.33
CA SER A 53 2.86 -11.73 -3.35
C SER A 53 3.53 -10.61 -2.56
N ASP A 54 3.84 -9.49 -3.20
CA ASP A 54 4.41 -8.30 -2.54
C ASP A 54 3.42 -7.68 -1.54
N GLN A 55 2.15 -7.51 -1.92
CA GLN A 55 1.11 -7.05 -1.00
C GLN A 55 0.96 -7.98 0.21
N GLN A 56 0.99 -9.30 0.01
CA GLN A 56 0.92 -10.27 1.11
C GLN A 56 2.11 -10.12 2.07
N ARG A 57 3.33 -9.95 1.56
CA ARG A 57 4.52 -9.68 2.38
C ARG A 57 4.41 -8.37 3.14
N ALA A 58 3.94 -7.30 2.50
CA ALA A 58 3.73 -6.01 3.14
C ALA A 58 2.68 -6.10 4.26
N ALA A 59 1.58 -6.81 4.04
CA ALA A 59 0.55 -7.05 5.04
C ALA A 59 1.08 -7.87 6.22
N ALA A 60 1.87 -8.93 5.97
CA ALA A 60 2.51 -9.72 7.01
C ALA A 60 3.51 -8.89 7.82
N ALA A 61 4.31 -8.06 7.17
CA ALA A 61 5.23 -7.14 7.84
C ALA A 61 4.49 -6.10 8.69
N ALA A 62 3.38 -5.54 8.19
CA ALA A 62 2.54 -4.62 8.94
C ALA A 62 1.88 -5.28 10.16
N ALA A 63 1.40 -6.52 10.02
CA ALA A 63 0.85 -7.30 11.12
C ALA A 63 1.91 -7.59 12.20
N ALA A 64 3.13 -7.95 11.80
CA ALA A 64 4.26 -8.11 12.71
C ALA A 64 4.66 -6.78 13.40
N SER A 65 4.54 -5.66 12.68
CA SER A 65 4.86 -4.32 13.19
C SER A 65 3.77 -3.72 14.09
N GLN A 66 2.62 -4.38 14.25
CA GLN A 66 1.58 -3.96 15.22
C GLN A 66 1.97 -4.30 16.67
N SER A 67 3.12 -4.94 16.89
CA SER A 67 3.63 -5.21 18.22
C SER A 67 4.36 -3.98 18.77
N GLU A 68 3.77 -3.42 19.83
CA GLU A 68 4.18 -2.27 20.65
C GLU A 68 3.88 -0.86 20.09
N PRO A 69 3.21 0.00 20.89
CA PRO A 69 3.03 1.40 20.54
C PRO A 69 4.39 2.09 20.50
N GLU A 70 4.77 2.61 19.33
CA GLU A 70 5.98 3.41 19.20
C GLU A 70 5.87 4.64 20.11
N HIS A 71 6.79 4.72 21.07
CA HIS A 71 6.84 5.83 22.02
C HIS A 71 7.72 6.96 21.48
N ALA A 72 7.23 8.18 21.65
CA ALA A 72 7.98 9.38 21.35
C ALA A 72 9.16 9.55 22.33
N ASN A 73 10.22 10.20 21.85
CA ASN A 73 11.34 10.57 22.68
C ASN A 73 10.90 11.59 23.74
N GLU A 74 11.19 11.31 25.02
CA GLU A 74 10.78 12.15 26.16
C GLU A 74 11.38 13.56 26.15
N TRP A 75 12.41 13.78 25.34
CA TRP A 75 13.17 15.02 25.25
C TRP A 75 12.75 15.92 24.10
N VAL A 76 11.88 15.45 23.20
CA VAL A 76 11.48 16.21 21.98
C VAL A 76 10.89 17.59 22.29
N LEU A 77 10.30 17.78 23.48
CA LEU A 77 9.72 19.05 23.93
C LEU A 77 10.46 19.71 25.11
N GLU A 78 11.71 19.32 25.37
CA GLU A 78 12.47 19.83 26.52
C GLU A 78 12.54 21.36 26.58
N GLY A 79 12.92 22.02 25.47
CA GLY A 79 13.04 23.48 25.44
C GLY A 79 11.73 24.20 25.79
N ARG A 80 10.59 23.63 25.35
CA ARG A 80 9.27 24.19 25.66
C ARG A 80 8.86 23.93 27.11
N LEU A 81 9.08 22.73 27.63
CA LEU A 81 8.78 22.42 29.04
C LEU A 81 9.64 23.28 29.98
N ASN A 82 10.91 23.49 29.65
CA ASN A 82 11.82 24.36 30.38
C ASN A 82 11.33 25.82 30.40
N ARG A 83 10.79 26.34 29.27
CA ARG A 83 10.20 27.69 29.21
C ARG A 83 9.08 27.90 30.24
N PHE A 84 8.33 26.85 30.57
CA PHE A 84 7.24 26.90 31.56
C PHE A 84 7.67 26.37 32.95
N GLY A 85 8.97 26.18 33.18
CA GLY A 85 9.51 25.71 34.47
C GLY A 85 9.15 24.26 34.81
N LYS A 86 8.67 23.47 33.84
CA LYS A 86 8.25 22.08 34.08
C LYS A 86 9.43 21.14 33.95
N ARG A 87 9.79 20.48 35.07
CA ARG A 87 10.90 19.51 35.15
C ARG A 87 10.48 18.07 34.86
N ARG A 88 9.18 17.75 35.01
CA ARG A 88 8.64 16.39 34.83
C ARG A 88 8.26 16.17 33.38
N ARG A 89 8.90 15.18 32.74
CA ARG A 89 8.63 14.78 31.36
C ARG A 89 7.50 13.74 31.31
N PRO A 90 6.60 13.81 30.32
CA PRO A 90 5.63 12.75 30.08
C PRO A 90 6.36 11.49 29.57
N HIS A 91 6.15 10.36 30.23
CA HIS A 91 6.68 9.04 29.82
C HIS A 91 5.65 8.30 28.97
N ARG A 92 6.12 7.34 28.15
CA ARG A 92 5.28 6.46 27.31
C ARG A 92 4.26 7.22 26.46
N VAL A 93 4.67 8.37 25.92
CA VAL A 93 3.83 9.15 24.99
C VAL A 93 3.83 8.43 23.65
N LYS A 94 2.66 8.20 23.06
CA LYS A 94 2.58 7.64 21.70
C LYS A 94 3.18 8.64 20.71
N LYS A 95 3.95 8.16 19.74
CA LYS A 95 4.47 9.02 18.66
C LYS A 95 3.31 9.75 17.97
N GLY A 96 3.44 11.07 17.81
CA GLY A 96 2.40 11.98 17.33
C GLY A 96 1.53 12.64 18.42
N ASP A 97 1.52 12.11 19.65
CA ASP A 97 0.78 12.67 20.79
C ASP A 97 1.64 13.57 21.70
N GLU A 98 2.87 13.93 21.29
CA GLU A 98 3.84 14.68 22.10
C GLU A 98 3.27 16.01 22.59
N TRP A 99 2.64 16.75 21.68
CA TRP A 99 2.02 18.04 21.96
C TRP A 99 0.86 17.92 22.95
N LYS A 100 0.05 16.86 22.83
CA LYS A 100 -1.09 16.59 23.72
C LYS A 100 -0.61 16.20 25.12
N ALA A 101 0.46 15.42 25.20
CA ALA A 101 1.08 15.03 26.47
C ALA A 101 1.72 16.23 27.18
N ALA A 102 2.47 17.08 26.46
CA ALA A 102 3.06 18.29 27.02
C ALA A 102 2.00 19.30 27.45
N GLY A 103 0.90 19.46 26.69
CA GLY A 103 -0.22 20.30 27.11
C GLY A 103 -0.78 19.89 28.48
N ARG A 104 -0.97 18.58 28.71
CA ARG A 104 -1.44 18.06 30.01
C ARG A 104 -0.44 18.23 31.15
N SER A 105 0.86 18.19 30.88
CA SER A 105 1.88 18.41 31.92
C SER A 105 2.03 19.87 32.33
N LEU A 106 1.55 20.82 31.53
CA LEU A 106 1.54 22.24 31.91
C LEU A 106 0.55 22.53 33.05
N TYR A 107 -0.59 21.84 33.08
CA TYR A 107 -1.66 22.07 34.06
C TYR A 107 -1.58 21.23 35.33
N ARG A 108 -0.60 20.32 35.41
CA ARG A 108 -0.35 19.48 36.60
C ARG A 108 0.86 19.99 37.38
#